data_AF-A0A941N5W3-F1
#
_entry.id   AF-A0A941N5W3-F1
#
_cell.length_a   1.000
_cell.length_b   1.000
_cell.length_c   1.000
_cell.angle_alpha   90.00
_cell.angle_beta   90.00
_cell.angle_gamma   90.00
#
_symmetry.space_group_name_H-M   'P 1'
#
loop_
_entity.id
_entity.type
_entity.pdbx_description
1 polymer ?
#
loop_
_entity_poly.entity_id
_entity_poly.type
_entity_poly.pdbx_seq_one_letter_code
_entity_poly.pdbx_strand_id
1 'polypeptide(L)'
;MDAKKKSSQTEAQVAPATDNAPVKLIFIDDVSASVFAREYPVRGKPQTFYSVSFSRSYRDAQGARKYVKTFNPEDLGKIVSCAQQASDFIRQSLETKDEK
;
A
#
# COMPACT_ATOMS: atom_id res chain seq x y z
N MET A 1 -51.25 -6.09 22.12
CA MET A 1 -51.18 -5.32 20.86
C MET A 1 -50.33 -4.11 21.23
N ASP A 2 -49.09 -3.97 20.80
CA ASP A 2 -48.70 -3.72 19.41
C ASP A 2 -47.39 -4.38 19.00
N ALA A 3 -47.33 -4.61 17.69
CA ALA A 3 -46.47 -5.53 16.99
C ALA A 3 -45.16 -4.86 16.52
N LYS A 4 -44.06 -5.60 16.69
CA LYS A 4 -43.15 -6.01 15.61
C LYS A 4 -42.48 -4.87 14.82
N LYS A 5 -41.24 -4.55 15.18
CA LYS A 5 -40.24 -4.09 14.21
C LYS A 5 -39.01 -5.00 14.29
N LYS A 6 -39.03 -6.04 13.44
CA LYS A 6 -37.85 -6.85 13.08
C LYS A 6 -36.89 -5.93 12.33
N SER A 7 -35.73 -5.66 12.93
CA SER A 7 -34.59 -5.09 12.22
C SER A 7 -33.76 -6.25 11.73
N SER A 8 -33.85 -6.49 10.44
CA SER A 8 -33.23 -7.55 9.68
C SER A 8 -31.71 -7.55 9.87
N GLN A 9 -31.17 -8.70 10.28
CA GLN A 9 -29.79 -9.09 10.00
C GLN A 9 -29.55 -8.88 8.50
N THR A 10 -28.70 -7.91 8.18
CA THR A 10 -27.97 -7.92 6.91
C THR A 10 -26.69 -8.66 7.23
N GLU A 11 -26.57 -9.88 6.73
CA GLU A 11 -25.31 -10.60 6.65
C GLU A 11 -24.30 -9.70 5.94
N ALA A 12 -23.43 -9.08 6.73
CA ALA A 12 -22.22 -8.48 6.24
C ALA A 12 -21.40 -9.64 5.66
N GLN A 13 -21.48 -9.79 4.33
CA GLN A 13 -20.44 -10.46 3.57
C GLN A 13 -19.12 -9.92 4.11
N VAL A 14 -18.32 -10.81 4.68
CA VAL A 14 -16.96 -10.53 5.13
C VAL A 14 -16.17 -10.22 3.86
N ALA A 15 -16.28 -8.98 3.38
CA ALA A 15 -15.27 -8.41 2.52
C ALA A 15 -13.97 -8.55 3.32
N PRO A 16 -12.93 -9.21 2.77
CA PRO A 16 -11.67 -9.31 3.49
C PRO A 16 -11.27 -7.89 3.81
N ALA A 17 -11.15 -7.59 5.10
CA ALA A 17 -10.59 -6.35 5.60
C ALA A 17 -9.17 -6.29 5.04
N THR A 18 -9.07 -5.71 3.85
CA THR A 18 -7.80 -5.47 3.22
C THR A 18 -7.31 -4.26 3.98
N ASP A 19 -6.57 -4.50 5.06
CA ASP A 19 -5.72 -3.48 5.62
C ASP A 19 -4.91 -2.97 4.42
N ASN A 20 -5.29 -1.82 3.89
CA ASN A 20 -4.59 -1.14 2.79
C ASN A 20 -3.24 -0.59 3.30
N ALA A 21 -2.71 -1.20 4.36
CA ALA A 21 -1.44 -0.90 4.93
C ALA A 21 -0.36 -1.32 3.93
N PRO A 22 0.67 -0.49 3.76
CA PRO A 22 1.83 -0.88 2.97
C PRO A 22 2.53 -2.06 3.65
N VAL A 23 2.84 -3.10 2.87
CA VAL A 23 3.65 -4.24 3.33
C VAL A 23 5.10 -3.83 3.58
N LYS A 24 5.56 -2.75 2.92
CA LYS A 24 6.87 -2.17 3.15
C LYS A 24 6.84 -0.66 2.94
N LEU A 25 7.49 0.06 3.84
CA LEU A 25 7.79 1.47 3.70
C LEU A 25 9.30 1.65 3.56
N ILE A 26 9.71 2.42 2.57
CA ILE A 26 11.10 2.80 2.31
C ILE A 26 11.17 4.32 2.38
N PHE A 27 12.19 4.85 3.05
CA PHE A 27 12.38 6.28 3.23
C PHE A 27 13.82 6.65 2.88
N ILE A 28 13.97 7.70 2.08
CA ILE A 28 15.24 8.37 1.82
C ILE A 28 14.97 9.87 2.00
N ASP A 29 15.43 10.40 3.13
CA ASP A 29 15.18 11.77 3.58
C ASP A 29 13.68 12.12 3.61
N ASP A 30 13.27 12.99 2.68
CA ASP A 30 11.93 13.50 2.51
C ASP A 30 11.10 12.69 1.49
N VAL A 31 11.72 11.77 0.74
CA VAL A 31 11.04 10.90 -0.21
C VAL A 31 10.76 9.54 0.42
N SER A 32 9.55 9.03 0.21
CA SER A 32 9.13 7.71 0.66
C SER A 32 8.51 6.90 -0.47
N ALA A 33 8.69 5.59 -0.41
CA ALA A 33 8.00 4.62 -1.25
C ALA A 33 7.22 3.64 -0.37
N SER A 34 5.92 3.52 -0.66
CA SER A 34 5.01 2.59 0.01
C SER A 34 4.70 1.44 -0.94
N VAL A 35 5.09 0.23 -0.56
CA VAL A 35 4.81 -1.00 -1.31
C VAL A 35 3.55 -1.62 -0.74
N PHE A 36 2.60 -1.96 -1.61
CA PHE A 36 1.37 -2.66 -1.26
C PHE A 36 1.34 -4.00 -1.97
N ALA A 37 0.86 -5.03 -1.28
CA ALA A 37 0.61 -6.34 -1.86
C ALA A 37 -0.88 -6.64 -1.78
N ARG A 38 -1.47 -7.03 -2.90
CA ARG A 38 -2.89 -7.41 -2.96
C ARG A 38 -3.02 -8.75 -3.65
N GLU A 39 -3.77 -9.65 -3.04
CA GLU A 39 -4.02 -10.97 -3.62
C GLU A 39 -5.33 -10.95 -4.40
N TYR A 40 -5.26 -11.32 -5.67
CA TYR A 40 -6.42 -11.44 -6.54
C TYR A 40 -6.43 -12.83 -7.17
N PRO A 41 -7.61 -13.48 -7.28
CA PRO A 41 -7.73 -14.72 -8.02
C PRO A 41 -7.59 -14.43 -9.53
N VAL A 42 -6.56 -14.99 -10.15
CA VAL A 42 -6.35 -14.93 -11.60
C VAL A 42 -6.43 -16.34 -12.14
N ARG A 43 -7.42 -16.60 -13.00
CA ARG A 43 -7.67 -17.94 -13.58
C ARG A 43 -7.80 -19.04 -12.50
N GLY A 44 -8.46 -18.72 -11.39
CA GLY A 44 -8.71 -19.65 -10.29
C GLY A 44 -7.50 -19.90 -9.37
N LYS A 45 -6.36 -19.23 -9.58
CA LYS A 45 -5.19 -19.29 -8.68
C LYS A 45 -4.99 -17.95 -7.96
N PRO A 46 -4.66 -17.94 -6.67
CA PRO A 46 -4.31 -16.70 -5.98
C PRO A 46 -3.00 -16.15 -6.57
N GLN A 47 -3.02 -14.91 -7.03
CA GLN A 47 -1.85 -14.20 -7.51
C GLN A 47 -1.67 -12.90 -6.74
N THR A 48 -0.45 -12.63 -6.27
CA THR A 48 -0.12 -11.40 -5.59
C THR A 48 0.30 -10.32 -6.59
N PHE A 49 -0.35 -9.17 -6.50
CA PHE A 49 -0.03 -7.97 -7.26
C PHE A 49 0.63 -6.96 -6.33
N TYR A 50 1.84 -6.56 -6.70
CA TYR A 50 2.56 -5.51 -6.00
C TYR A 50 2.35 -4.17 -6.67
N SER A 51 2.17 -3.12 -5.87
CA SER A 51 2.12 -1.73 -6.35
C SER A 51 2.96 -0.85 -5.43
N VAL A 52 3.56 0.20 -6.00
CA VAL A 52 4.42 1.13 -5.25
C VAL A 52 3.90 2.55 -5.44
N SER A 53 3.68 3.26 -4.32
CA SER A 53 3.32 4.68 -4.31
C SER A 53 4.47 5.49 -3.73
N PHE A 54 4.94 6.47 -4.48
CA PHE A 54 5.96 7.42 -4.03
C PHE A 54 5.29 8.68 -3.47
N SER A 55 5.88 9.25 -2.43
CA SER A 55 5.49 10.56 -1.92
C SER A 55 6.69 11.32 -1.40
N ARG A 56 6.64 12.65 -1.50
CA ARG A 56 7.59 13.54 -0.85
C ARG A 56 6.91 14.25 0.30
N SER A 57 7.59 14.35 1.43
CA SER A 57 7.11 15.03 2.62
C SER A 57 7.78 16.38 2.81
N TYR A 58 7.04 17.39 3.24
CA TYR A 58 7.61 18.68 3.64
C TYR A 58 6.87 19.21 4.86
N ARG A 59 7.47 20.17 5.56
CA ARG A 59 6.80 20.90 6.65
C ARG A 59 6.20 22.18 6.08
N ASP A 60 4.93 22.42 6.34
CA ASP A 60 4.29 23.69 6.02
C ASP A 60 4.68 24.78 7.03
N ALA A 61 4.20 26.01 6.80
CA ALA A 61 4.48 27.16 7.67
C ALA A 61 3.96 26.97 9.11
N GLN A 62 2.98 26.08 9.30
CA GLN A 62 2.39 25.71 10.58
C GLN A 62 3.14 24.53 11.23
N GLY A 63 4.19 24.01 10.60
CA GLY A 63 4.99 22.89 11.09
C GLY A 63 4.35 21.51 10.87
N ALA A 64 3.20 21.43 10.20
CA ALA A 64 2.55 20.16 9.89
C ALA A 64 3.25 19.47 8.72
N ARG A 65 3.42 18.15 8.82
CA ARG A 65 4.00 17.34 7.74
C ARG A 65 2.94 17.10 6.68
N LYS A 66 3.21 17.58 5.46
CA LYS A 66 2.40 17.36 4.26
C LYS A 66 3.10 16.37 3.36
N TYR A 67 2.33 15.69 2.53
CA TYR A 67 2.81 14.72 1.55
C TYR A 67 2.28 15.07 0.16
N VAL A 68 3.15 15.06 -0.83
CA VAL A 68 2.83 15.37 -2.22
C VAL A 68 3.38 14.30 -3.16
N LYS A 69 2.82 14.26 -4.37
CA LYS A 69 3.26 13.36 -5.45
C LYS A 69 4.03 14.11 -6.55
N THR A 70 4.41 15.34 -6.26
CA THR A 70 5.24 16.19 -7.12
C THR A 70 6.65 16.21 -6.57
N PHE A 71 7.64 16.12 -7.46
CA PHE A 71 9.04 15.97 -7.10
C PHE A 71 9.86 17.03 -7.84
N ASN A 72 10.91 17.50 -7.17
CA ASN A 72 11.86 18.42 -7.75
C ASN A 72 13.06 17.63 -8.35
N PRO A 73 13.91 18.27 -9.16
CA PRO A 73 15.07 17.61 -9.77
C PRO A 73 16.00 16.91 -8.75
N GLU A 74 16.20 17.49 -7.57
CA GLU A 74 17.02 16.94 -6.49
C GLU A 74 16.44 15.65 -5.88
N ASP A 75 15.13 15.43 -6.01
CA ASP A 75 14.45 14.26 -5.46
C ASP A 75 14.58 13.04 -6.38
N LEU A 76 14.87 13.25 -7.68
CA LEU A 76 14.87 12.18 -8.68
C LEU A 76 15.85 11.06 -8.33
N GLY A 77 17.04 11.41 -7.83
CA GLY A 77 18.03 10.41 -7.37
C GLY A 77 17.53 9.58 -6.18
N LYS A 78 16.78 10.21 -5.27
CA LYS A 78 16.15 9.53 -4.12
C LYS A 78 15.03 8.60 -4.60
N ILE A 79 14.22 9.02 -5.57
CA ILE A 79 13.17 8.19 -6.17
C ILE A 79 13.77 6.94 -6.81
N VAL A 80 14.85 7.08 -7.59
CA VAL A 80 15.53 5.95 -8.21
C VAL A 80 16.02 4.97 -7.14
N SER A 81 16.65 5.47 -6.07
CA SER A 81 17.12 4.64 -4.97
C SER A 81 15.96 3.92 -4.25
N CYS A 82 14.86 4.63 -3.97
CA CYS A 82 13.66 4.03 -3.39
C CYS A 82 13.03 2.97 -4.30
N ALA A 83 12.98 3.22 -5.61
CA ALA A 83 12.43 2.29 -6.59
C ALA A 83 13.30 1.02 -6.69
N GLN A 84 14.62 1.16 -6.64
CA GLN A 84 15.54 0.03 -6.62
C GLN A 84 15.31 -0.84 -5.38
N GLN A 85 15.29 -0.23 -4.19
CA GLN A 85 15.02 -0.97 -2.95
C GLN A 85 13.63 -1.64 -2.94
N ALA A 86 12.61 -0.99 -3.52
CA ALA A 86 11.29 -1.58 -3.65
C ALA A 86 11.28 -2.77 -4.62
N SER A 87 12.00 -2.66 -5.74
CA SER A 87 12.17 -3.76 -6.70
C SER A 87 12.83 -4.97 -6.03
N ASP A 88 13.91 -4.74 -5.28
CA ASP A 88 14.65 -5.82 -4.62
C ASP A 88 13.78 -6.51 -3.57
N PHE A 89 13.02 -5.74 -2.79
CA PHE A 89 12.04 -6.29 -1.84
C PHE A 89 10.97 -7.14 -2.52
N ILE A 90 10.40 -6.67 -3.63
CA ILE A 90 9.36 -7.40 -4.37
C ILE A 90 9.93 -8.71 -4.93
N ARG A 91 11.13 -8.70 -5.50
CA ARG A 91 11.78 -9.91 -6.04
C ARG A 91 12.01 -10.96 -4.96
N GLN A 92 12.58 -10.56 -3.82
CA GLN A 92 12.77 -11.46 -2.67
C GLN A 92 11.44 -12.03 -2.15
N SER A 93 10.39 -11.19 -2.14
CA SER A 93 9.05 -11.61 -1.70
C SER A 93 8.41 -12.62 -2.65
N LEU A 94 8.71 -12.55 -3.95
CA LEU A 94 8.26 -13.51 -4.95
C LEU A 94 9.02 -14.84 -4.80
N GLU A 95 10.35 -14.79 -4.70
CA GLU A 95 11.20 -15.98 -4.53
C GLU A 95 10.82 -16.79 -3.28
N THR A 96 10.51 -16.11 -2.17
CA THR A 96 10.10 -16.77 -0.92
C THR A 96 8.76 -17.51 -1.04
N LYS A 97 7.90 -17.15 -2.01
CA LYS A 97 6.60 -17.80 -2.22
C LYS A 97 6.69 -19.06 -3.09
N ASP A 98 7.72 -19.21 -3.92
CA ASP A 98 7.90 -20.38 -4.78
C ASP A 98 8.52 -21.60 -4.05
N GLU A 99 9.10 -21.39 -2.85
CA GLU A 99 9.72 -22.45 -2.05
C GLU A 99 8.76 -23.11 -1.02
N LYS A 100 7.48 -22.70 -1.00
CA LYS A 100 6.47 -23.18 -0.04
C LYS A 100 5.31 -23.88 -0.71
#